data_AF-A0A2Z5EH57-F1
#
_entry.id   AF-A0A2Z5EH57-F1
#
_cell.length_a   1.000
_cell.length_b   1.000
_cell.length_c   1.000
_cell.angle_alpha   90.00
_cell.angle_beta   90.00
_cell.angle_gamma   90.00
#
_symmetry.space_group_name_H-M   'P 1'
#
loop_
_entity.id
_entity.type
_entity.pdbx_description
1 polymer ?
#
loop_
_entity_poly.entity_id
_entity_poly.type
_entity_poly.pdbx_seq_one_letter_code
_entity_poly.pdbx_strand_id
1 'polypeptide(L)'
;MASVASRQPFFAAETRFYAITAIVMATINVAAFSFFAAMGISTFHAPLYVHIHAVLFMGWVLLFVLQVSLAATGSLAVHRKLGWVAGCWAVAMVAVGTLTTVWTVQKAGVPFFFLPAQFLVMNPLSVLLFAGLLIFGVIKRRDREWHPRLIICGMAAI
;
A
#
# COMPACT_ATOMS: atom_id res chain seq x y z
N MET A 1 43.40 -18.62 -7.13
CA MET A 1 42.78 -17.43 -7.77
C MET A 1 41.28 -17.50 -7.49
N ALA A 2 40.77 -16.66 -6.58
CA ALA A 2 39.37 -16.65 -6.19
C ALA A 2 38.53 -15.92 -7.25
N SER A 3 37.50 -16.59 -7.76
CA SER A 3 36.57 -16.05 -8.75
C SER A 3 35.80 -14.86 -8.17
N VAL A 4 35.97 -13.69 -8.79
CA VAL A 4 35.10 -12.52 -8.59
C VAL A 4 33.79 -12.83 -9.30
N ALA A 5 32.88 -13.52 -8.62
CA ALA A 5 31.52 -13.70 -9.10
C ALA A 5 30.84 -12.31 -9.21
N SER A 6 30.57 -11.89 -10.44
CA SER A 6 29.83 -10.68 -10.79
C SER A 6 28.39 -10.76 -10.29
N ARG A 7 28.16 -10.54 -8.99
CA ARG A 7 26.82 -10.51 -8.37
C ARG A 7 25.94 -9.32 -8.80
N GLN A 8 26.38 -8.47 -9.72
CA GLN A 8 25.77 -7.17 -10.04
C GLN A 8 24.49 -7.19 -10.90
N PRO A 9 24.32 -8.03 -11.95
CA PRO A 9 23.17 -7.89 -12.86
C PRO A 9 21.85 -8.35 -12.23
N PHE A 10 21.89 -9.36 -11.35
CA PHE A 10 20.70 -9.89 -10.69
C PHE A 10 20.04 -8.86 -9.75
N PHE A 11 20.83 -8.22 -8.87
CA PHE A 11 20.29 -7.21 -7.95
C PHE A 11 19.73 -5.97 -8.67
N ALA A 12 20.37 -5.53 -9.76
CA ALA A 12 19.88 -4.41 -10.55
C ALA A 12 18.55 -4.73 -11.24
N ALA A 13 18.42 -5.94 -11.82
CA ALA A 13 17.17 -6.41 -12.43
C ALA A 13 16.05 -6.56 -11.39
N GLU A 14 16.35 -7.12 -10.21
CA GLU A 14 15.38 -7.31 -9.13
C GLU A 14 14.90 -5.97 -8.56
N THR A 15 15.82 -5.02 -8.37
CA THR A 15 15.49 -3.66 -7.93
C THR A 15 14.60 -2.93 -8.94
N ARG A 16 14.92 -3.06 -10.24
CA ARG A 16 14.12 -2.47 -11.33
C ARG A 16 12.72 -3.07 -11.38
N PHE A 17 12.57 -4.39 -11.16
CA PHE A 17 11.27 -5.05 -11.10
C PHE A 17 10.39 -4.44 -10.02
N TYR A 18 10.88 -4.32 -8.79
CA TYR A 18 10.11 -3.75 -7.68
C TYR A 18 9.76 -2.27 -7.92
N ALA A 19 10.68 -1.47 -8.48
CA ALA A 19 10.42 -0.06 -8.81
C ALA A 19 9.35 0.11 -9.89
N ILE A 20 9.41 -0.67 -10.98
CA ILE A 20 8.38 -0.66 -12.03
C ILE A 20 7.04 -1.08 -11.44
N THR A 21 7.02 -2.15 -10.66
CA THR A 21 5.78 -2.66 -10.04
C THR A 21 5.17 -1.60 -9.13
N ALA A 22 5.98 -0.90 -8.34
CA ALA A 22 5.49 0.17 -7.47
C ALA A 22 4.85 1.32 -8.25
N ILE A 23 5.48 1.75 -9.35
CA ILE A 23 4.93 2.80 -10.23
C ILE A 23 3.64 2.34 -10.91
N VAL A 24 3.58 1.09 -11.38
CA VAL A 24 2.37 0.53 -12.01
C VAL A 24 1.22 0.49 -11.00
N MET A 25 1.44 -0.04 -9.80
CA MET A 25 0.41 -0.09 -8.75
C MET A 25 -0.06 1.31 -8.34
N ALA A 26 0.87 2.27 -8.21
CA ALA A 26 0.51 3.65 -7.91
C ALA A 26 -0.32 4.30 -9.02
N THR A 27 0.08 4.08 -10.28
CA THR A 27 -0.63 4.59 -11.46
C THR A 27 -2.04 4.01 -11.54
N ILE A 28 -2.21 2.70 -11.31
CA ILE A 28 -3.52 2.05 -11.28
C ILE A 28 -4.42 2.70 -10.23
N ASN A 29 -3.92 2.91 -9.02
CA ASN A 29 -4.68 3.56 -7.94
C ASN A 29 -5.11 4.97 -8.33
N VAL A 30 -4.16 5.83 -8.74
CA VAL A 30 -4.45 7.22 -9.13
C VAL A 30 -5.42 7.28 -10.32
N ALA A 31 -5.24 6.44 -11.33
CA ALA A 31 -6.09 6.37 -12.51
C ALA A 31 -7.52 5.93 -12.15
N ALA A 32 -7.68 4.90 -11.33
CA ALA A 32 -8.99 4.39 -10.92
C ALA A 32 -9.79 5.45 -10.14
N PHE A 33 -9.18 6.11 -9.16
CA PHE A 33 -9.84 7.19 -8.41
C PHE A 33 -10.19 8.38 -9.29
N SER A 34 -9.29 8.77 -10.20
CA SER A 34 -9.54 9.86 -11.16
C SER A 34 -10.69 9.52 -12.11
N PHE A 35 -10.75 8.29 -12.59
CA PHE A 35 -11.83 7.80 -13.45
C PHE A 35 -13.17 7.82 -12.72
N PHE A 36 -13.26 7.30 -11.49
CA PHE A 36 -14.50 7.33 -10.72
C PHE A 36 -14.96 8.74 -10.36
N ALA A 37 -14.04 9.67 -10.13
CA ALA A 37 -14.38 11.09 -9.96
C ALA A 37 -14.94 11.70 -11.26
N ALA A 38 -14.29 11.44 -12.41
CA ALA A 38 -14.75 11.93 -13.72
C ALA A 38 -16.14 11.39 -14.11
N MET A 39 -16.45 10.14 -13.71
CA MET A 39 -17.74 9.51 -13.93
C MET A 39 -18.83 9.94 -12.92
N GLY A 40 -18.52 10.82 -11.96
CA GLY A 40 -19.46 11.27 -10.93
C GLY A 40 -19.82 10.21 -9.89
N ILE A 41 -19.12 9.08 -9.88
CA ILE A 41 -19.28 7.99 -8.89
C ILE A 41 -18.66 8.40 -7.55
N SER A 42 -17.56 9.17 -7.60
CA SER A 42 -16.93 9.79 -6.43
C SER A 42 -17.15 11.31 -6.43
N THR A 43 -17.29 11.90 -5.24
CA THR A 43 -17.56 13.34 -5.07
C THR A 43 -16.75 13.94 -3.94
N PHE A 44 -16.34 15.20 -4.09
CA PHE A 44 -15.69 15.97 -3.04
C PHE A 44 -16.67 16.44 -1.94
N HIS A 45 -17.98 16.25 -2.13
CA HIS A 45 -19.00 16.46 -1.10
C HIS A 45 -19.16 15.25 -0.17
N ALA A 46 -18.26 14.27 -0.25
CA ALA A 46 -18.29 13.09 0.60
C ALA A 46 -18.12 13.49 2.09
N PRO A 47 -18.65 12.69 3.03
CA PRO A 47 -18.45 12.95 4.44
C PRO A 47 -16.95 12.99 4.82
N LEU A 48 -16.60 13.80 5.84
CA LEU A 48 -15.21 14.01 6.26
C LEU A 48 -14.42 12.72 6.51
N TYR A 49 -15.04 11.67 7.07
CA TYR A 49 -14.36 10.41 7.34
C TYR A 49 -13.86 9.70 6.06
N VAL A 50 -14.56 9.90 4.92
CA VAL A 50 -14.13 9.38 3.61
C VAL A 50 -12.89 10.11 3.12
N HIS A 51 -12.79 11.43 3.36
CA HIS A 51 -11.60 12.20 3.03
C HIS A 51 -10.38 11.79 3.88
N ILE A 52 -10.59 11.55 5.18
CA ILE A 52 -9.52 11.05 6.07
C ILE A 52 -9.02 9.68 5.57
N HIS A 53 -9.95 8.79 5.21
CA HIS A 53 -9.62 7.50 4.59
C HIS A 53 -8.82 7.69 3.29
N ALA A 54 -9.29 8.55 2.37
CA ALA A 54 -8.62 8.81 1.11
C ALA A 54 -7.21 9.36 1.29
N VAL A 55 -7.01 10.30 2.21
CA VAL A 55 -5.68 10.88 2.53
C VAL A 55 -4.73 9.82 3.09
N LEU A 56 -5.20 8.97 4.01
CA LEU A 56 -4.36 7.92 4.59
C LEU A 56 -3.95 6.87 3.55
N PHE A 57 -4.89 6.41 2.72
CA PHE A 57 -4.62 5.35 1.75
C PHE A 57 -3.85 5.87 0.54
N MET A 58 -4.16 7.06 0.01
CA MET A 58 -3.36 7.67 -1.06
C MET A 58 -1.97 8.09 -0.55
N GLY A 59 -1.88 8.55 0.71
CA GLY A 59 -0.61 8.79 1.38
C GLY A 59 0.24 7.52 1.51
N TRP A 60 -0.39 6.37 1.74
CA TRP A 60 0.30 5.08 1.73
C TRP A 60 0.87 4.72 0.36
N VAL A 61 0.13 4.94 -0.73
CA VAL A 61 0.64 4.74 -2.10
C VAL A 61 1.92 5.55 -2.32
N LEU A 62 1.92 6.81 -1.90
CA LEU A 62 3.10 7.68 -1.99
C LEU A 62 4.26 7.16 -1.12
N LEU A 63 3.99 6.79 0.13
CA LEU A 63 5.00 6.21 1.03
C LEU A 63 5.59 4.94 0.45
N PHE A 64 4.78 4.06 -0.12
CA PHE A 64 5.22 2.82 -0.74
C PHE A 64 6.16 3.07 -1.93
N VAL A 65 5.78 3.96 -2.86
CA VAL A 65 6.67 4.36 -3.97
C VAL A 65 7.97 4.95 -3.44
N LEU A 66 7.90 5.86 -2.46
CA LEU A 66 9.08 6.47 -1.87
C LEU A 66 10.00 5.44 -1.19
N GLN A 67 9.44 4.46 -0.48
CA GLN A 67 10.21 3.38 0.15
C GLN A 67 10.96 2.54 -0.87
N VAL A 68 10.32 2.19 -1.97
CA VAL A 68 10.92 1.42 -3.07
C VAL A 68 12.00 2.26 -3.77
N SER A 69 11.75 3.55 -4.04
CA SER A 69 12.74 4.45 -4.64
C SER A 69 13.96 4.67 -3.74
N LEU A 70 13.77 4.83 -2.43
CA LEU A 70 14.87 4.98 -1.47
C LEU A 70 15.70 3.70 -1.36
N ALA A 71 15.06 2.53 -1.41
CA ALA A 71 15.76 1.26 -1.48
C ALA A 71 16.56 1.12 -2.78
N ALA A 72 15.96 1.47 -3.92
CA ALA A 72 16.58 1.36 -5.23
C ALA A 72 17.77 2.30 -5.45
N THR A 73 17.71 3.50 -4.86
CA THR A 73 18.80 4.51 -4.92
C THR A 73 19.88 4.29 -3.87
N GLY A 74 19.76 3.28 -3.01
CA GLY A 74 20.73 2.99 -1.94
C GLY A 74 20.64 3.91 -0.72
N SER A 75 19.62 4.77 -0.64
CA SER A 75 19.38 5.72 0.48
C SER A 75 18.80 5.02 1.72
N LEU A 76 19.46 3.97 2.19
CA LEU A 76 18.93 3.05 3.21
C LEU A 76 18.75 3.69 4.59
N ALA A 77 19.49 4.74 4.91
CA ALA A 77 19.31 5.47 6.17
C ALA A 77 17.95 6.17 6.24
N VAL A 78 17.54 6.82 5.16
CA VAL A 78 16.24 7.50 5.05
C VAL A 78 15.13 6.46 4.94
N HIS A 79 15.32 5.41 4.13
CA HIS A 79 14.39 4.27 4.03
C HIS A 79 14.01 3.73 5.42
N ARG A 80 15.00 3.45 6.28
CA ARG A 80 14.75 2.94 7.64
C ARG A 80 14.00 3.92 8.54
N LYS A 81 14.36 5.22 8.50
CA LYS A 81 13.67 6.24 9.30
C LYS A 81 12.21 6.39 8.87
N LEU A 82 11.98 6.54 7.57
CA LEU A 82 10.65 6.66 7.00
C LEU A 82 9.86 5.35 7.15
N GLY A 83 10.52 4.20 7.22
CA GLY A 83 9.88 2.90 7.43
C GLY A 83 9.17 2.80 8.77
N TRP A 84 9.71 3.42 9.82
CA TRP A 84 9.00 3.53 11.11
C TRP A 84 7.79 4.46 11.03
N VAL A 85 7.90 5.57 10.30
CA VAL A 85 6.75 6.45 10.01
C VAL A 85 5.66 5.68 9.27
N ALA A 86 6.03 4.91 8.25
CA ALA A 86 5.10 4.03 7.52
C ALA A 86 4.47 2.98 8.44
N GLY A 87 5.24 2.38 9.36
CA GLY A 87 4.70 1.46 10.37
C GLY A 87 3.62 2.10 11.24
N CYS A 88 3.86 3.31 11.77
CA CYS A 88 2.85 4.05 12.52
C CYS A 88 1.65 4.46 11.65
N TRP A 89 1.90 4.85 10.41
CA TRP A 89 0.86 5.19 9.43
C TRP A 89 -0.07 4.01 9.15
N ALA A 90 0.49 2.81 9.02
CA ALA A 90 -0.28 1.58 8.80
C ALA A 90 -1.24 1.28 9.96
N VAL A 91 -0.87 1.58 11.22
CA VAL A 91 -1.79 1.43 12.37
C VAL A 91 -3.02 2.34 12.21
N ALA A 92 -2.80 3.59 11.78
CA ALA A 92 -3.91 4.51 11.50
C ALA A 92 -4.79 4.00 10.34
N MET A 93 -4.19 3.41 9.29
CA MET A 93 -4.93 2.81 8.18
C MET A 93 -5.81 1.64 8.62
N VAL A 94 -5.34 0.78 9.52
CA VAL A 94 -6.14 -0.34 10.06
C VAL A 94 -7.38 0.17 10.75
N ALA A 95 -7.23 1.15 11.65
CA ALA A 95 -8.35 1.74 12.37
C ALA A 95 -9.31 2.47 11.41
N VAL A 96 -8.79 3.39 10.58
CA VAL A 96 -9.62 4.22 9.71
C VAL A 96 -10.27 3.41 8.59
N GLY A 97 -9.58 2.45 7.98
CA GLY A 97 -10.16 1.57 6.95
C GLY A 97 -11.33 0.73 7.49
N THR A 98 -11.16 0.19 8.70
CA THR A 98 -12.23 -0.57 9.38
C THR A 98 -13.42 0.32 9.72
N LEU A 99 -13.18 1.47 10.37
CA LEU A 99 -14.25 2.41 10.77
C LEU A 99 -14.98 2.99 9.56
N THR A 100 -14.25 3.37 8.52
CA THR A 100 -14.83 3.88 7.26
C THR A 100 -15.74 2.85 6.63
N THR A 101 -15.35 1.58 6.62
CA THR A 101 -16.19 0.49 6.12
C THR A 101 -17.49 0.39 6.92
N VAL A 102 -17.40 0.32 8.25
CA VAL A 102 -18.57 0.21 9.14
C VAL A 102 -19.53 1.39 8.94
N TRP A 103 -19.02 2.62 8.98
CA TRP A 103 -19.85 3.82 8.83
C TRP A 103 -20.47 3.94 7.44
N THR A 104 -19.77 3.51 6.40
CA THR A 104 -20.30 3.50 5.03
C THR A 104 -21.48 2.53 4.91
N VAL A 105 -21.37 1.34 5.51
CA VAL A 105 -22.47 0.35 5.55
C VAL A 105 -23.66 0.89 6.35
N GLN A 106 -23.42 1.45 7.54
CA GLN A 106 -24.47 2.03 8.39
C GLN A 106 -25.25 3.17 7.72
N LYS A 107 -24.58 3.93 6.84
CA LYS A 107 -25.18 5.07 6.11
C LYS A 107 -25.72 4.68 4.74
N ALA A 108 -25.81 3.39 4.43
CA ALA A 108 -26.22 2.88 3.12
C ALA A 108 -25.40 3.46 1.94
N GLY A 109 -24.13 3.80 2.18
CA GLY A 109 -23.22 4.40 1.20
C GLY A 109 -22.32 3.40 0.48
N VAL A 110 -22.66 2.10 0.52
CA VAL A 110 -21.86 1.04 -0.09
C VAL A 110 -21.85 1.21 -1.62
N PRO A 111 -20.69 1.15 -2.29
CA PRO A 111 -20.63 1.25 -3.75
C PRO A 111 -21.50 0.20 -4.45
N PHE A 112 -22.09 0.55 -5.59
CA PHE A 112 -23.10 -0.24 -6.30
C PHE A 112 -22.64 -1.65 -6.74
N PHE A 113 -21.33 -1.89 -6.78
CA PHE A 113 -20.72 -3.16 -7.18
C PHE A 113 -20.41 -4.10 -6.00
N PHE A 114 -20.80 -3.75 -4.77
CA PHE A 114 -20.66 -4.60 -3.59
C PHE A 114 -21.99 -4.84 -2.87
N LEU A 115 -22.14 -6.04 -2.31
CA LEU A 115 -23.16 -6.31 -1.30
C LEU A 115 -22.70 -5.73 0.06
N PRO A 116 -23.60 -5.13 0.87
CA PRO A 116 -23.21 -4.54 2.15
C PRO A 116 -22.49 -5.51 3.10
N ALA A 117 -22.95 -6.76 3.17
CA ALA A 117 -22.32 -7.80 3.99
C ALA A 117 -20.91 -8.17 3.48
N GLN A 118 -20.74 -8.28 2.17
CA GLN A 118 -19.44 -8.55 1.55
C GLN A 118 -18.46 -7.39 1.83
N PHE A 119 -18.90 -6.15 1.63
CA PHE A 119 -18.09 -4.95 1.87
C PHE A 119 -17.66 -4.86 3.34
N LEU A 120 -18.58 -5.13 4.26
CA LEU A 120 -18.33 -5.10 5.71
C LEU A 120 -17.28 -6.11 6.15
N VAL A 121 -17.25 -7.31 5.53
CA VAL A 121 -16.33 -8.39 5.91
C VAL A 121 -14.99 -8.29 5.17
N MET A 122 -15.02 -8.04 3.86
CA MET A 122 -13.81 -8.13 3.03
C MET A 122 -12.87 -6.96 3.28
N ASN A 123 -13.35 -5.73 3.46
CA ASN A 123 -12.45 -4.60 3.63
C ASN A 123 -11.62 -4.67 4.93
N PRO A 124 -12.20 -4.97 6.12
CA PRO A 124 -11.40 -5.13 7.32
C PRO A 124 -10.44 -6.32 7.22
N LEU A 125 -10.86 -7.43 6.61
CA LEU A 125 -9.96 -8.58 6.37
C LEU A 125 -8.78 -8.21 5.46
N SER A 126 -9.01 -7.46 4.38
CA SER A 126 -7.97 -6.95 3.49
C SER A 126 -6.96 -6.06 4.22
N VAL A 127 -7.43 -5.12 5.03
CA VAL A 127 -6.53 -4.22 5.77
C VAL A 127 -5.77 -4.96 6.88
N LEU A 128 -6.38 -5.97 7.50
CA LEU A 128 -5.70 -6.86 8.46
C LEU A 128 -4.65 -7.75 7.77
N LEU A 129 -4.95 -8.28 6.58
CA LEU A 129 -4.00 -9.03 5.77
C LEU A 129 -2.80 -8.16 5.39
N PHE A 130 -3.06 -6.93 4.94
CA PHE A 130 -2.03 -5.93 4.71
C PHE A 130 -1.15 -5.71 5.95
N ALA A 131 -1.76 -5.50 7.13
CA ALA A 131 -1.02 -5.30 8.36
C ALA A 131 -0.15 -6.52 8.71
N GLY A 132 -0.69 -7.73 8.55
CA GLY A 132 0.06 -8.97 8.73
C GLY A 132 1.26 -9.06 7.79
N LEU A 133 1.05 -8.88 6.49
CA LEU A 133 2.12 -8.91 5.48
C LEU A 133 3.18 -7.84 5.73
N LEU A 134 2.78 -6.63 6.12
CA LEU A 134 3.69 -5.56 6.50
C LEU A 134 4.54 -5.94 7.72
N ILE A 135 3.92 -6.48 8.78
CA ILE A 135 4.63 -6.95 9.98
C ILE A 135 5.64 -8.03 9.62
N PHE A 136 5.23 -9.07 8.87
CA PHE A 136 6.13 -10.13 8.42
C PHE A 136 7.25 -9.57 7.53
N GLY A 137 6.94 -8.63 6.66
CA GLY A 137 7.92 -7.90 5.85
C GLY A 137 8.96 -7.18 6.72
N VAL A 138 8.52 -6.47 7.76
CA VAL A 138 9.41 -5.77 8.71
C VAL A 138 10.24 -6.74 9.56
N ILE A 139 9.66 -7.87 10.00
CA ILE A 139 10.40 -8.95 10.68
C ILE A 139 11.51 -9.47 9.76
N LYS A 140 11.19 -9.70 8.49
CA LYS A 140 12.10 -10.16 7.45
C LYS A 140 12.93 -9.04 6.81
N ARG A 141 13.03 -7.84 7.37
CA ARG A 141 13.76 -6.68 6.79
C ARG A 141 15.25 -6.91 6.46
N ARG A 142 15.88 -7.97 6.97
CA ARG A 142 17.27 -8.36 6.64
C ARG A 142 17.35 -9.38 5.50
N ASP A 143 16.22 -9.99 5.15
CA ASP A 143 16.05 -10.95 4.08
C ASP A 143 15.69 -10.21 2.79
N ARG A 144 16.65 -10.13 1.86
CA ARG A 144 16.51 -9.34 0.63
C ARG A 144 15.51 -9.93 -0.36
N GLU A 145 15.17 -11.21 -0.22
CA GLU A 145 14.19 -11.85 -1.08
C GLU A 145 12.78 -11.68 -0.52
N TRP A 146 12.57 -11.98 0.76
CA TRP A 146 11.24 -11.99 1.36
C TRP A 146 10.71 -10.61 1.71
N HIS A 147 11.56 -9.69 2.18
CA HIS A 147 11.11 -8.35 2.56
C HIS A 147 10.35 -7.63 1.42
N PRO A 148 10.95 -7.37 0.24
CA PRO A 148 10.25 -6.62 -0.81
C PRO A 148 9.01 -7.35 -1.34
N ARG A 149 9.04 -8.70 -1.42
CA ARG A 149 7.89 -9.52 -1.86
C ARG A 149 6.69 -9.35 -0.93
N LEU A 150 6.92 -9.44 0.38
CA LEU A 150 5.87 -9.28 1.38
C LEU A 150 5.28 -7.86 1.38
N ILE A 151 6.13 -6.83 1.18
CA ILE A 151 5.66 -5.44 1.09
C ILE A 151 4.80 -5.22 -0.16
N ILE A 152 5.17 -5.77 -1.32
CA ILE A 152 4.34 -5.72 -2.53
C ILE A 152 3.02 -6.46 -2.35
N CYS A 153 3.04 -7.67 -1.78
CA CYS A 153 1.81 -8.39 -1.48
C CYS A 153 0.92 -7.61 -0.51
N GLY A 154 1.52 -6.92 0.47
CA GLY A 154 0.80 -6.00 1.35
C GLY A 154 0.11 -4.89 0.57
N MET A 155 0.83 -4.19 -0.30
CA MET A 155 0.26 -3.14 -1.17
C MET A 155 -0.83 -3.69 -2.10
N ALA A 156 -0.75 -4.94 -2.55
CA ALA A 156 -1.77 -5.54 -3.41
C ALA A 156 -3.05 -5.94 -2.65
N ALA A 157 -2.98 -6.06 -1.33
CA ALA A 157 -4.11 -6.46 -0.51
C ALA A 157 -5.08 -5.30 -0.18
N ILE A 158 -4.66 -4.04 -0.38
CA ILE A 158 -5.38 -2.82 -0.03
C ILE A 158 -5.46 -1.83 -1.19
#